data_AF-A0A820CCH7-F1
#
_entry.id   AF-A0A820CCH7-F1
#
_cell.length_a   1.000
_cell.length_b   1.000
_cell.length_c   1.000
_cell.angle_alpha   90.00
_cell.angle_beta   90.00
_cell.angle_gamma   90.00
#
_symmetry.space_group_name_H-M   'P 1'
#
loop_
_entity.id
_entity.type
_entity.pdbx_description
1 polymer ?
#
loop_
_entity_poly.entity_id
_entity_poly.type
_entity_poly.pdbx_seq_one_letter_code
_entity_poly.pdbx_strand_id
1 'polypeptide(L)'
;MAIEKSKYIISGIDDLKNGRIPFNPIGISEGTAAEDYHLRKISEGTLNYHRLISEKVIYDSLLAYIIDAYFVDSGTAEYFTNNIYCNSTLIGNDYMHKIYI
;
A
#
# COMPACT_ATOMS: atom_id res chain seq x y z
N MET A 1 -4.28 -22.08 -10.63
CA MET A 1 -3.55 -20.96 -9.99
C MET A 1 -4.13 -20.80 -8.60
N ALA A 2 -3.33 -21.06 -7.56
CA ALA A 2 -3.77 -20.82 -6.20
C ALA A 2 -3.61 -19.32 -5.92
N ILE A 3 -4.73 -18.64 -5.72
CA ILE A 3 -4.76 -17.28 -5.19
C ILE A 3 -4.35 -17.43 -3.72
N GLU A 4 -3.07 -17.25 -3.41
CA GLU A 4 -2.62 -17.18 -2.03
C GLU A 4 -3.17 -15.86 -1.48
N LYS A 5 -4.32 -15.93 -0.79
CA LYS A 5 -4.76 -14.83 0.09
C LYS A 5 -3.55 -14.39 0.90
N SER A 6 -3.29 -13.09 0.98
CA SER A 6 -2.22 -12.57 1.82
C SER A 6 -2.32 -13.23 3.20
N LYS A 7 -1.26 -13.96 3.59
CA LYS A 7 -1.21 -14.66 4.89
C LYS A 7 -1.15 -13.67 6.06
N TYR A 8 -0.97 -12.39 5.77
CA TYR A 8 -0.68 -11.34 6.73
C TYR A 8 -1.85 -10.36 6.80
N ILE A 9 -2.43 -10.23 7.98
CA ILE A 9 -3.38 -9.15 8.28
C ILE A 9 -2.54 -7.93 8.62
N ILE A 10 -2.57 -6.90 7.78
CA ILE A 10 -1.91 -5.63 8.09
C ILE A 10 -2.81 -4.87 9.06
N SER A 11 -2.26 -4.47 10.20
CA SER A 11 -2.95 -3.65 11.21
C SER A 11 -2.54 -2.18 11.13
N GLY A 12 -1.35 -1.91 10.56
CA GLY A 12 -0.88 -0.57 10.29
C GLY A 12 0.59 -0.53 9.88
N ILE A 13 1.15 0.68 9.89
CA ILE A 13 2.52 0.98 9.46
C ILE A 13 3.59 0.19 10.24
N ASP A 14 3.35 -0.10 11.51
CA ASP A 14 4.34 -0.77 12.36
C ASP A 14 4.55 -2.23 11.94
N ASP A 15 3.57 -2.88 11.32
CA ASP A 15 3.77 -4.23 10.79
C ASP A 15 4.76 -4.23 9.62
N LEU A 16 4.80 -3.16 8.84
CA LEU A 16 5.80 -2.99 7.78
C LEU A 16 7.19 -2.65 8.34
N LYS A 17 7.25 -1.71 9.30
CA LYS A 17 8.53 -1.33 9.94
C LYS A 17 9.18 -2.50 10.69
N ASN A 18 8.38 -3.36 11.30
CA ASN A 18 8.86 -4.52 12.03
C ASN A 18 9.09 -5.75 11.14
N GLY A 19 8.92 -5.62 9.81
CA GLY A 19 9.14 -6.71 8.85
C GLY A 19 8.16 -7.88 8.98
N ARG A 20 6.97 -7.66 9.58
CA ARG A 20 5.92 -8.70 9.68
C ARG A 20 5.29 -9.01 8.33
N ILE A 21 5.33 -8.05 7.40
CA ILE A 21 4.84 -8.21 6.03
C ILE A 21 6.04 -7.99 5.09
N PRO A 22 6.25 -8.88 4.10
CA PRO A 22 7.24 -8.64 3.06
C PRO A 22 6.91 -7.37 2.26
N PHE A 23 7.93 -6.67 1.76
CA PHE A 23 7.74 -5.39 1.05
C PHE A 23 7.29 -5.54 -0.41
N ASN A 24 7.55 -6.68 -1.05
CA ASN A 24 7.17 -6.95 -2.45
C ASN A 24 5.67 -6.74 -2.79
N PRO A 25 4.71 -7.16 -1.95
CA PRO A 25 3.29 -6.90 -2.21
C PRO A 25 2.84 -5.48 -1.86
N ILE A 26 3.74 -4.58 -1.47
CA ILE A 26 3.42 -3.19 -1.14
C ILE A 26 3.72 -2.31 -2.34
N GLY A 27 2.72 -1.59 -2.82
CA GLY A 27 2.73 -0.65 -3.91
C GLY A 27 3.08 0.75 -3.45
N ILE A 28 3.96 1.45 -4.16
CA ILE A 28 4.28 2.85 -3.86
C ILE A 28 4.38 3.63 -5.15
N SER A 29 3.71 4.79 -5.16
CA SER A 29 3.76 5.73 -6.28
C SER A 29 5.13 6.39 -6.37
N GLU A 30 5.84 6.14 -7.46
CA GLU A 30 7.20 6.66 -7.69
C GLU A 30 7.18 8.20 -7.82
N GLY A 31 8.17 8.86 -7.25
CA GLY A 31 8.30 10.32 -7.26
C GLY A 31 7.33 11.06 -6.33
N THR A 32 6.69 10.36 -5.39
CA THR A 32 5.75 10.96 -4.43
C THR A 32 6.33 11.02 -3.01
N ALA A 33 5.74 11.85 -2.14
CA ALA A 33 6.11 11.92 -0.73
C ALA A 33 5.97 10.56 0.01
N ALA A 34 5.12 9.66 -0.49
CA ALA A 34 5.00 8.31 0.05
C ALA A 34 6.26 7.46 -0.21
N GLU A 35 6.89 7.62 -1.37
CA GLU A 35 8.17 6.98 -1.70
C GLU A 35 9.29 7.48 -0.78
N ASP A 36 9.42 8.79 -0.62
CA ASP A 36 10.39 9.39 0.29
C ASP A 36 10.21 8.89 1.73
N TYR A 37 8.96 8.77 2.19
CA TYR A 37 8.67 8.24 3.51
C TYR A 37 9.08 6.77 3.65
N HIS A 38 8.73 5.92 2.68
CA HIS A 38 9.08 4.50 2.73
C HIS A 38 10.59 4.30 2.76
N LEU A 39 11.31 4.96 1.86
CA LEU A 39 12.76 4.92 1.81
C LEU A 39 13.39 5.40 3.11
N ARG A 40 12.85 6.45 3.73
CA ARG A 40 13.42 7.04 4.95
C ARG A 40 13.05 6.30 6.24
N LYS A 41 11.86 5.72 6.32
CA LYS A 41 11.25 5.26 7.59
C LYS A 41 10.94 3.78 7.66
N ILE A 42 11.04 3.07 6.54
CA ILE A 42 10.61 1.66 6.46
C ILE A 42 11.73 0.80 5.88
N SER A 43 12.28 1.15 4.72
CA SER A 43 13.24 0.30 4.00
C SER A 43 14.69 0.75 4.09
N GLU A 44 14.98 1.79 4.87
CA GLU A 44 16.33 2.32 5.10
C GLU A 44 17.10 2.60 3.79
N GLY A 45 16.40 3.13 2.78
CA GLY A 45 16.95 3.45 1.45
C GLY A 45 16.85 2.33 0.42
N THR A 46 16.28 1.18 0.77
CA THR A 46 16.15 0.03 -0.14
C THR A 46 14.89 0.14 -1.00
N LEU A 47 15.03 0.01 -2.32
CA LEU A 47 13.94 -0.05 -3.28
C LEU A 47 13.36 -1.48 -3.33
N ASN A 48 12.48 -1.81 -2.38
CA ASN A 48 11.93 -3.16 -2.17
C ASN A 48 10.39 -3.24 -2.29
N TYR A 49 9.76 -2.25 -2.93
CA TYR A 49 8.32 -2.16 -3.15
C TYR A 49 7.95 -2.34 -4.62
N HIS A 50 6.67 -2.61 -4.89
CA HIS A 50 6.09 -2.60 -6.23
C HIS A 50 5.88 -1.16 -6.71
N ARG A 51 6.49 -0.77 -7.81
CA ARG A 51 6.41 0.62 -8.30
C ARG A 51 5.08 0.87 -8.99
N LEU A 52 4.44 1.97 -8.63
CA LEU A 52 3.17 2.40 -9.19
C LEU A 52 3.39 3.69 -9.98
N ILE A 53 3.13 3.64 -11.28
CA ILE A 53 3.48 4.71 -12.22
C ILE A 53 2.28 5.58 -12.61
N SER A 54 1.06 5.09 -12.35
CA SER A 54 -0.19 5.82 -12.61
C SER A 54 -1.32 5.23 -11.78
N GLU A 55 -2.35 6.03 -11.50
CA GLU A 55 -3.55 5.60 -10.78
C GLU A 55 -4.16 4.32 -11.35
N LYS A 56 -4.27 4.23 -12.68
CA LYS A 56 -4.78 3.02 -13.34
C LYS A 56 -3.97 1.76 -13.00
N VAL A 57 -2.65 1.88 -12.97
CA VAL A 57 -1.75 0.76 -12.60
C VAL A 57 -1.92 0.37 -11.13
N ILE A 58 -2.23 1.33 -10.24
CA ILE A 58 -2.56 1.04 -8.83
C ILE A 58 -3.77 0.12 -8.78
N TYR A 59 -4.85 0.52 -9.45
CA TYR A 59 -6.10 -0.21 -9.39
C TYR A 59 -6.02 -1.59 -10.03
N ASP A 60 -5.43 -1.68 -11.22
CA ASP A 60 -5.26 -2.95 -11.91
C ASP A 60 -4.40 -3.90 -11.07
N SER A 61 -3.39 -3.38 -10.37
CA SER A 61 -2.52 -4.18 -9.49
C SER A 61 -3.24 -4.66 -8.23
N LEU A 62 -4.12 -3.86 -7.62
CA LEU A 62 -4.94 -4.27 -6.47
C LEU A 62 -5.97 -5.35 -6.87
N LEU A 63 -6.70 -5.13 -7.97
CA LEU A 63 -7.70 -6.06 -8.46
C LEU A 63 -7.11 -7.40 -8.93
N ALA A 64 -5.89 -7.35 -9.48
CA ALA A 64 -5.16 -8.54 -9.90
C ALA A 64 -4.41 -9.22 -8.74
N TYR A 65 -4.50 -8.71 -7.50
CA TYR A 65 -3.75 -9.21 -6.34
C TYR A 65 -2.23 -9.25 -6.57
N ILE A 66 -1.72 -8.32 -7.39
CA ILE A 66 -0.27 -8.15 -7.63
C ILE A 66 0.36 -7.43 -6.45
N ILE A 67 -0.35 -6.41 -5.97
CA ILE A 67 -0.07 -5.78 -4.70
C ILE A 67 -1.17 -6.20 -3.74
N ASP A 68 -0.75 -6.51 -2.53
CA ASP A 68 -1.68 -6.58 -1.44
C ASP A 68 -2.07 -5.16 -1.06
N ALA A 69 -1.19 -4.15 -1.29
CA ALA A 69 -1.15 -2.84 -0.66
C ALA A 69 -0.68 -1.65 -1.49
N TYR A 70 -1.08 -0.41 -1.17
CA TYR A 70 -0.40 0.82 -1.60
C TYR A 70 -0.55 2.02 -0.66
N PHE A 71 0.27 3.07 -0.77
CA PHE A 71 0.08 4.31 0.02
C PHE A 71 -0.71 5.38 -0.74
N VAL A 72 -1.59 6.12 -0.06
CA VAL A 72 -2.33 7.25 -0.65
C VAL A 72 -2.78 8.29 0.38
N ASP A 73 -3.04 9.50 -0.10
CA ASP A 73 -3.69 10.56 0.68
C ASP A 73 -5.07 10.14 1.19
N SER A 74 -5.45 10.57 2.39
CA SER A 74 -6.68 10.11 3.05
C SER A 74 -7.95 10.55 2.32
N GLY A 75 -8.00 11.75 1.74
CA GLY A 75 -9.18 12.22 1.01
C GLY A 75 -9.43 11.39 -0.26
N THR A 76 -8.35 11.08 -0.98
CA THR A 76 -8.40 10.19 -2.14
C THR A 76 -8.78 8.76 -1.74
N ALA A 77 -8.26 8.26 -0.61
CA ALA A 77 -8.57 6.92 -0.11
C ALA A 77 -10.04 6.77 0.32
N GLU A 78 -10.59 7.77 1.01
CA GLU A 78 -12.00 7.80 1.39
C GLU A 78 -12.91 7.84 0.17
N TYR A 79 -12.56 8.63 -0.85
CA TYR A 79 -13.31 8.66 -2.09
C TYR A 79 -13.31 7.28 -2.77
N PHE A 80 -12.16 6.62 -2.87
CA PHE A 80 -12.05 5.31 -3.51
C PHE A 80 -12.78 4.20 -2.78
N THR A 81 -12.58 4.09 -1.47
CA THR A 81 -13.21 3.03 -0.66
C THR A 81 -14.73 3.19 -0.59
N ASN A 82 -15.25 4.42 -0.58
CA ASN A 82 -16.70 4.66 -0.50
C ASN A 82 -17.42 4.65 -1.86
N ASN A 83 -16.73 4.95 -2.97
CA ASN A 83 -17.40 5.16 -4.26
C ASN A 83 -16.97 4.18 -5.36
N ILE A 84 -15.76 3.61 -5.29
CA ILE A 84 -15.21 2.80 -6.39
C ILE A 84 -14.95 1.36 -5.95
N TYR A 85 -14.34 1.17 -4.78
CA TYR A 85 -13.85 -0.12 -4.31
C TYR A 85 -14.41 -0.46 -2.93
N CYS A 86 -15.70 -0.75 -2.87
CA CYS A 86 -16.38 -1.08 -1.60
C CYS A 86 -15.86 -2.36 -0.92
N ASN A 87 -15.01 -3.14 -1.62
CA ASN A 87 -14.36 -4.35 -1.09
C ASN A 87 -12.98 -4.07 -0.47
N SER A 88 -12.42 -2.87 -0.64
CA SER A 88 -11.22 -2.44 0.07
C SER A 88 -11.58 -1.68 1.34
N THR A 89 -10.60 -1.53 2.24
CA THR A 89 -10.80 -0.81 3.49
C THR A 89 -9.57 0.00 3.85
N LEU A 90 -9.74 1.01 4.69
CA LEU A 90 -8.66 1.86 5.17
C LEU A 90 -8.08 1.26 6.45
N ILE A 91 -6.76 1.08 6.51
CA ILE A 91 -6.06 0.49 7.65
C ILE A 91 -5.02 1.49 8.20
N GLY A 92 -4.94 1.61 9.53
CA GLY A 92 -4.09 2.57 10.24
C GLY A 92 -4.82 3.85 10.69
N ASN A 93 -4.15 4.69 11.49
CA ASN A 93 -4.71 5.95 12.06
C ASN A 93 -4.38 7.20 11.24
N ASP A 94 -5.39 8.01 10.93
CA ASP A 94 -5.25 9.17 10.04
C ASP A 94 -4.32 10.18 10.70
N TYR A 95 -3.19 10.48 10.05
CA TYR A 95 -2.35 11.67 10.20
C TYR A 95 -1.04 11.43 9.44
N MET A 96 -0.88 12.15 8.32
CA MET A 96 0.37 12.36 7.61
C MET A 96 1.09 11.13 6.99
N HIS A 97 0.78 9.87 7.31
CA HIS A 97 1.45 8.71 6.70
C HIS A 97 0.60 7.43 6.81
N LYS A 98 0.15 6.84 5.68
CA LYS A 98 -0.45 5.49 5.68
C LYS A 98 -0.20 4.66 4.43
N ILE A 99 0.05 3.38 4.69
CA ILE A 99 0.12 2.25 3.76
C ILE A 99 -1.24 1.55 3.81
N TYR A 100 -1.84 1.28 2.67
CA TYR A 100 -3.07 0.50 2.48
C TYR A 100 -2.69 -0.87 1.95
N ILE A 101 -3.50 -1.91 2.24
CA ILE A 101 -3.57 -3.20 1.56
C ILE A 101 -4.74 -3.11 0.55
#